data_AF-A0A9D2HKN1-F1
#
_entry.id   AF-A0A9D2HKN1-F1
#
_cell.length_a   1.000
_cell.length_b   1.000
_cell.length_c   1.000
_cell.angle_alpha   90.00
_cell.angle_beta   90.00
_cell.angle_gamma   90.00
#
_symmetry.space_group_name_H-M   'P 1'
#
loop_
_entity.id
_entity.type
_entity.pdbx_description
1 polymer ?
#
loop_
_entity_poly.entity_id
_entity_poly.type
_entity_poly.pdbx_seq_one_letter_code
_entity_poly.pdbx_strand_id
1 'polypeptide(L)'
;MYAIGVMPMPAGFRYRDVFLKGRPQHDRFDSFRIRHPQMDVGKRAKIFAPFDALRGFNFAILMKNELYEDQLVLSQEDQEELDRRFGILHNLTYNSRMARANRVQVTVTYYEPCSDVNSESYGSQGQYKTVTGICWNVDAEVTRTILVDEMRIRMEDIRSIESQGDIFNRHMEDQSADWGV
;
A
#
# COMPACT_ATOMS: atom_id res chain seq x y z
N MET A 1 41.12 29.66 -39.67
CA MET A 1 41.62 29.22 -38.34
C MET A 1 40.99 27.87 -38.03
N TYR A 2 41.79 26.88 -37.64
CA TYR A 2 41.26 25.59 -37.18
C TYR A 2 40.81 25.73 -35.73
N ALA A 3 39.62 25.22 -35.41
CA ALA A 3 39.05 25.28 -34.06
C ALA A 3 38.99 23.86 -33.46
N ILE A 4 39.32 23.73 -32.18
CA ILE A 4 39.12 22.51 -31.42
C ILE A 4 37.79 22.67 -30.67
N GLY A 5 36.73 22.04 -31.18
CA GLY A 5 35.37 22.26 -30.67
C GLY A 5 34.94 23.71 -30.88
N VAL A 6 34.75 24.45 -29.78
CA VAL A 6 34.32 25.86 -29.77
C VAL A 6 35.46 26.86 -29.62
N MET A 7 36.71 26.41 -29.45
CA MET A 7 37.86 27.28 -29.19
C MET A 7 38.84 27.32 -30.39
N PRO A 8 39.52 28.46 -30.63
CA PRO A 8 40.58 28.52 -31.63
C PRO A 8 41.75 27.60 -31.22
N MET A 9 42.34 26.90 -32.20
CA MET A 9 43.45 25.98 -31.94
C MET A 9 44.67 26.75 -31.38
N PRO A 10 45.19 26.37 -30.20
CA PRO A 10 46.36 27.01 -29.61
C PRO A 10 47.62 26.91 -30.48
N ALA A 11 48.49 27.92 -30.38
CA ALA A 11 49.81 27.87 -31.00
C ALA A 11 50.66 26.75 -30.36
N GLY A 12 51.29 25.90 -31.17
CA GLY A 12 52.12 24.79 -30.70
C GLY A 12 51.35 23.52 -30.28
N PHE A 13 50.08 23.36 -30.69
CA PHE A 13 49.30 22.16 -30.35
C PHE A 13 49.98 20.87 -30.87
N ARG A 14 50.41 20.03 -29.92
CA ARG A 14 51.20 18.80 -30.16
C ARG A 14 50.57 17.83 -31.17
N TYR A 15 49.25 17.80 -31.27
CA TYR A 15 48.51 16.89 -32.14
C TYR A 15 47.88 17.58 -33.35
N ARG A 16 48.37 18.77 -33.73
CA ARG A 16 47.86 19.53 -34.88
C ARG A 16 47.78 18.68 -36.14
N ASP A 17 48.86 17.98 -36.47
CA ASP A 17 48.94 17.20 -37.70
C ASP A 17 47.96 16.02 -37.71
N VAL A 18 47.71 15.41 -36.55
CA VAL A 18 46.70 14.34 -36.39
C VAL A 18 45.29 14.91 -36.47
N PHE A 19 45.05 16.06 -35.84
CA PHE A 19 43.76 16.73 -35.86
C PHE A 19 43.35 17.12 -37.29
N LEU A 20 44.29 17.64 -38.08
CA LEU A 20 44.05 18.03 -39.47
C LEU A 20 43.74 16.84 -40.39
N LYS A 21 44.20 15.63 -40.05
CA LYS A 21 43.83 14.41 -40.79
C LYS A 21 42.36 14.02 -40.61
N GLY A 22 41.68 14.56 -39.61
CA GLY A 22 40.27 14.29 -39.33
C GLY A 22 40.01 12.90 -38.74
N ARG A 23 38.74 12.52 -38.68
CA ARG A 23 38.33 11.20 -38.16
C ARG A 23 38.65 10.12 -39.20
N PRO A 24 39.13 8.93 -38.78
CA PRO A 24 39.26 7.79 -39.68
C PRO A 24 37.92 7.50 -40.36
N GLN A 25 37.93 7.43 -41.69
CA GLN A 25 36.78 7.03 -42.49
C GLN A 25 36.98 5.58 -42.92
N HIS A 26 36.00 4.73 -42.61
CA HIS A 26 36.01 3.32 -42.98
C HIS A 26 34.85 3.06 -43.93
N ASP A 27 35.15 2.44 -45.08
CA ASP A 27 34.13 2.01 -46.02
C ASP A 27 33.36 0.79 -45.49
N ARG A 28 32.19 0.52 -46.08
CA ARG A 28 31.30 -0.59 -45.72
C ARG A 28 32.03 -1.94 -45.73
N PHE A 29 33.01 -2.11 -46.63
CA PHE A 29 33.72 -3.37 -46.85
C PHE A 29 35.16 -3.37 -46.35
N ASP A 30 35.59 -2.36 -45.58
CA ASP A 30 36.94 -2.34 -45.00
C ASP A 30 37.08 -3.41 -43.89
N SER A 31 38.26 -4.01 -43.81
CA SER A 31 38.69 -4.98 -42.81
C SER A 31 38.46 -4.54 -41.36
N PHE A 32 38.50 -3.22 -41.08
CA PHE A 32 38.21 -2.67 -39.76
C PHE A 32 36.72 -2.83 -39.41
N ARG A 33 35.83 -2.47 -40.34
CA ARG A 33 34.38 -2.51 -40.11
C ARG A 33 33.83 -3.94 -40.07
N ILE A 34 34.44 -4.86 -40.82
CA ILE A 34 34.12 -6.29 -40.77
C ILE A 34 34.48 -6.89 -39.40
N ARG A 35 35.62 -6.51 -38.83
CA ARG A 35 36.05 -6.95 -37.48
C ARG A 35 35.30 -6.26 -36.35
N HIS A 36 34.83 -5.03 -36.57
CA HIS A 36 34.10 -4.22 -35.59
C HIS A 36 32.75 -3.78 -36.16
N PRO A 37 31.79 -4.72 -36.31
CA PRO A 37 30.46 -4.38 -36.80
C PRO A 37 29.77 -3.41 -35.85
N GLN A 38 29.00 -2.47 -36.40
CA GLN A 38 28.23 -1.53 -35.57
C GLN A 38 27.14 -2.28 -34.79
N MET A 39 27.02 -1.96 -33.51
CA MET A 39 25.95 -2.49 -32.68
C MET A 39 24.60 -1.95 -33.13
N ASP A 40 23.61 -2.83 -33.21
CA ASP A 40 22.23 -2.43 -33.51
C ASP A 40 21.66 -1.47 -32.46
N VAL A 41 20.80 -0.55 -32.88
CA VAL A 41 20.25 0.52 -32.02
C VAL A 41 19.45 -0.08 -30.85
N GLY A 42 18.70 -1.16 -31.06
CA GLY A 42 17.95 -1.84 -29.99
C GLY A 42 18.86 -2.51 -28.96
N LYS A 43 19.94 -3.17 -29.43
CA LYS A 43 20.97 -3.73 -28.55
C LYS A 43 21.68 -2.64 -27.74
N ARG A 44 21.94 -1.48 -28.37
CA ARG A 44 22.51 -0.31 -27.69
C ARG A 44 21.58 0.24 -26.61
N ALA A 45 20.27 0.32 -26.89
CA ALA A 45 19.28 0.76 -25.90
C ALA A 45 19.21 -0.19 -24.69
N LYS A 46 19.35 -1.51 -24.91
CA LYS A 46 19.32 -2.51 -23.84
C LYS A 46 20.44 -2.34 -22.78
N ILE A 47 21.58 -1.74 -23.15
CA ILE A 47 22.66 -1.43 -22.19
C ILE A 47 22.21 -0.40 -21.15
N PHE A 48 21.22 0.43 -21.50
CA PHE A 48 20.62 1.44 -20.61
C PHE A 48 19.36 0.95 -19.89
N ALA A 49 18.90 -0.28 -20.13
CA ALA A 49 17.76 -0.90 -19.43
C ALA A 49 17.87 -0.95 -17.88
N PRO A 50 19.05 -1.10 -17.22
CA PRO A 50 19.10 -1.07 -15.76
C PRO A 50 18.76 0.30 -15.14
N PHE A 51 18.70 1.36 -15.94
CA PHE A 51 18.26 2.70 -15.56
C PHE A 51 16.83 2.98 -16.06
N ASP A 52 15.99 1.95 -16.09
CA ASP A 52 14.56 2.14 -16.35
C ASP A 52 14.01 3.14 -15.32
N ALA A 53 13.56 4.31 -15.79
CA ALA A 53 13.05 5.38 -14.95
C ALA A 53 11.83 4.95 -14.11
N LEU A 54 11.24 3.81 -14.46
CA LEU A 54 10.04 3.24 -13.85
C LEU A 54 10.33 2.16 -12.79
N ARG A 55 11.60 1.78 -12.54
CA ARG A 55 11.92 0.82 -11.48
C ARG A 55 11.61 1.44 -10.11
N GLY A 56 10.46 1.09 -9.54
CA GLY A 56 9.92 1.66 -8.31
C GLY A 56 8.79 2.68 -8.53
N PHE A 57 8.55 3.14 -9.77
CA PHE A 57 7.44 4.05 -10.08
C PHE A 57 6.08 3.38 -9.88
N ASN A 58 5.93 2.13 -10.32
CA ASN A 58 4.70 1.38 -10.08
C ASN A 58 4.44 1.16 -8.59
N PHE A 59 5.51 0.92 -7.81
CA PHE A 59 5.42 0.80 -6.36
C PHE A 59 5.03 2.14 -5.70
N ALA A 60 5.62 3.25 -6.16
CA ALA A 60 5.28 4.59 -5.70
C ALA A 60 3.83 5.00 -6.06
N ILE A 61 3.32 4.60 -7.24
CA ILE A 61 1.90 4.79 -7.61
C ILE A 61 1.01 4.00 -6.66
N LEU A 62 1.32 2.73 -6.41
CA LEU A 62 0.52 1.89 -5.52
C LEU A 62 0.48 2.46 -4.10
N MET A 63 1.62 2.90 -3.56
CA MET A 63 1.69 3.52 -2.23
C MET A 63 0.94 4.86 -2.18
N LYS A 64 1.02 5.69 -3.23
CA LYS A 64 0.29 6.97 -3.28
C LYS A 64 -1.23 6.81 -3.37
N ASN A 65 -1.71 5.65 -3.81
CA ASN A 65 -3.14 5.33 -3.82
C ASN A 65 -3.66 4.86 -2.44
N GLU A 66 -2.82 4.83 -1.40
CA GLU A 66 -3.31 4.74 -0.01
C GLU A 66 -4.04 6.05 0.32
N LEU A 67 -5.34 6.07 0.06
CA LEU A 67 -6.22 7.16 0.46
C LEU A 67 -6.31 7.15 1.98
N TYR A 68 -5.66 8.12 2.62
CA TYR A 68 -5.87 8.40 4.02
C TYR A 68 -7.16 9.22 4.17
N GLU A 69 -8.04 8.77 5.04
CA GLU A 69 -9.30 9.41 5.37
C GLU A 69 -9.26 9.93 6.81
N ASP A 70 -10.04 10.98 7.08
CA ASP A 70 -10.24 11.47 8.45
C ASP A 70 -11.01 10.41 9.25
N GLN A 71 -10.69 10.28 10.54
CA GLN A 71 -11.44 9.41 11.42
C GLN A 71 -12.89 9.89 11.54
N LEU A 72 -13.82 9.12 10.99
CA LEU A 72 -15.23 9.42 11.09
C LEU A 72 -15.71 9.22 12.54
N VAL A 73 -16.32 10.24 13.12
CA VAL A 73 -16.98 10.15 14.41
C VAL A 73 -18.27 9.33 14.22
N LEU A 74 -18.36 8.19 14.90
CA LEU A 74 -19.57 7.37 14.90
C LEU A 74 -20.73 8.13 15.54
N SER A 75 -21.93 8.00 14.96
CA SER A 75 -23.17 8.48 15.57
C SER A 75 -23.41 7.74 16.88
N GLN A 76 -24.18 8.33 17.80
CA GLN A 76 -24.54 7.66 19.05
C GLN A 76 -25.29 6.34 18.79
N GLU A 77 -26.17 6.31 17.78
CA GLU A 77 -26.90 5.10 17.39
C GLU A 77 -25.95 3.99 16.92
N ASP A 78 -24.95 4.32 16.10
CA ASP A 78 -23.96 3.37 15.60
C ASP A 78 -23.06 2.84 16.72
N GLN A 79 -22.70 3.70 17.69
CA GLN A 79 -21.92 3.29 18.86
C GLN A 79 -22.71 2.32 19.73
N GLU A 80 -23.98 2.62 20.00
CA GLU A 80 -24.86 1.73 20.78
C GLU A 80 -25.06 0.38 20.09
N GLU A 81 -25.19 0.36 18.76
CA GLU A 81 -25.26 -0.87 17.99
C GLU A 81 -23.95 -1.68 18.10
N LEU A 82 -22.81 -1.01 17.97
CA LEU A 82 -21.51 -1.64 18.06
C LEU A 82 -21.27 -2.26 19.45
N ASP A 83 -21.64 -1.54 20.52
CA ASP A 83 -21.59 -2.04 21.90
C ASP A 83 -22.48 -3.27 22.10
N ARG A 84 -23.69 -3.29 21.52
CA ARG A 84 -24.55 -4.48 21.54
C ARG A 84 -23.88 -5.66 20.85
N ARG A 85 -23.29 -5.45 19.67
CA ARG A 85 -22.58 -6.49 18.92
C ARG A 85 -21.38 -7.03 19.71
N PHE A 86 -20.63 -6.16 20.38
CA PHE A 86 -19.55 -6.56 21.29
C PHE A 86 -20.05 -7.39 22.46
N GLY A 87 -21.18 -7.03 23.08
CA GLY A 87 -21.78 -7.81 24.15
C GLY A 87 -22.17 -9.22 23.71
N ILE A 88 -22.74 -9.36 22.51
CA ILE A 88 -23.06 -10.67 21.91
C ILE A 88 -21.78 -11.50 21.70
N LEU A 89 -20.74 -10.91 21.11
CA LEU A 89 -19.47 -11.61 20.90
C LEU A 89 -18.81 -12.00 22.21
N HIS A 90 -18.77 -11.09 23.19
CA HIS A 90 -18.25 -11.35 24.52
C HIS A 90 -18.94 -12.56 25.16
N ASN A 91 -20.27 -12.65 25.08
CA ASN A 91 -21.01 -13.81 25.60
C ASN A 91 -20.65 -15.12 24.89
N LEU A 92 -20.36 -15.07 23.59
CA LEU A 92 -19.96 -16.24 22.79
C LEU A 92 -18.48 -16.62 22.99
N THR A 93 -17.63 -15.69 23.44
CA THR A 93 -16.17 -15.88 23.58
C THR A 93 -15.65 -15.71 25.01
N TYR A 94 -16.52 -15.60 26.02
CA TYR A 94 -16.16 -15.28 27.41
C TYR A 94 -15.08 -16.19 28.00
N ASN A 95 -15.02 -17.45 27.55
CA ASN A 95 -13.91 -18.33 27.87
C ASN A 95 -13.28 -18.94 26.62
N SER A 96 -11.99 -19.29 26.71
CA SER A 96 -11.23 -19.83 25.59
C SER A 96 -11.78 -21.16 25.05
N ARG A 97 -12.58 -21.88 25.84
CA ARG A 97 -13.23 -23.13 25.41
C ARG A 97 -14.43 -22.85 24.50
N MET A 98 -15.23 -21.84 24.84
CA MET A 98 -16.39 -21.38 24.07
C MET A 98 -15.94 -20.72 22.77
N ALA A 99 -14.90 -19.89 22.80
CA ALA A 99 -14.32 -19.32 21.58
C ALA A 99 -13.88 -20.41 20.59
N ARG A 100 -13.22 -21.47 21.06
CA ARG A 100 -12.81 -22.62 20.23
C ARG A 100 -13.96 -23.49 19.74
N ALA A 101 -15.06 -23.55 20.48
CA ALA A 101 -16.25 -24.33 20.11
C ALA A 101 -17.12 -23.58 19.09
N ASN A 102 -17.36 -22.29 19.31
CA ASN A 102 -18.23 -21.47 18.48
C ASN A 102 -17.53 -20.99 17.20
N ARG A 103 -16.20 -20.78 17.22
CA ARG A 103 -15.38 -20.32 16.08
C ARG A 103 -16.05 -19.22 15.27
N VAL A 104 -16.49 -18.17 15.96
CA VAL A 104 -17.26 -17.09 15.34
C VAL A 104 -16.36 -16.33 14.38
N GLN A 105 -16.69 -16.36 13.10
CA GLN A 105 -15.98 -15.61 12.07
C GLN A 105 -16.57 -14.20 11.96
N VAL A 106 -15.72 -13.20 12.17
CA VAL A 106 -16.06 -11.78 12.14
C VAL A 106 -15.20 -11.04 11.13
N THR A 107 -15.79 -10.03 10.52
CA THR A 107 -15.15 -9.03 9.67
C THR A 107 -15.17 -7.72 10.43
N VAL A 108 -14.01 -7.25 10.84
CA VAL A 108 -13.86 -6.02 11.62
C VAL A 108 -13.23 -4.95 10.73
N THR A 109 -13.90 -3.81 10.62
CA THR A 109 -13.36 -2.61 10.00
C THR A 109 -12.86 -1.69 11.10
N TYR A 110 -11.56 -1.41 11.11
CA TYR A 110 -10.92 -0.55 12.11
C TYR A 110 -10.10 0.56 11.45
N TYR A 111 -9.94 1.65 12.18
CA TYR A 111 -9.14 2.80 11.79
C TYR A 111 -7.70 2.62 12.25
N GLU A 112 -6.76 2.66 11.32
CA GLU A 112 -5.33 2.62 11.61
C GLU A 112 -4.74 4.01 11.33
N PRO A 113 -4.28 4.76 12.34
CA PRO A 113 -3.69 6.07 12.13
C PRO A 113 -2.41 5.93 11.29
N CYS A 114 -2.16 6.92 10.41
CA CYS A 114 -0.95 6.92 9.59
C CYS A 114 0.30 7.00 10.49
N SER A 115 1.18 6.01 10.37
CA SER A 115 2.40 5.87 11.18
C SER A 115 3.65 6.47 10.51
N ASP A 116 3.56 6.89 9.25
CA ASP A 116 4.68 7.49 8.52
C ASP A 116 4.83 8.97 8.87
N VAL A 117 5.88 9.29 9.64
CA VAL A 117 6.22 10.65 10.08
C VAL A 117 6.49 11.61 8.91
N ASN A 118 6.87 11.10 7.73
CA ASN A 118 7.15 11.93 6.56
C ASN A 118 5.90 12.22 5.71
N SER A 119 4.76 11.59 6.01
CA SER A 119 3.52 11.79 5.29
C SER A 119 2.78 13.04 5.80
N GLU A 120 2.22 13.83 4.89
CA GLU A 120 1.37 15.00 5.24
C GLU A 120 0.14 14.59 6.06
N SER A 121 -0.25 13.31 5.95
CA SER A 121 -1.38 12.70 6.67
C SER A 121 -1.03 12.24 8.09
N TYR A 122 0.25 12.33 8.52
CA TYR A 122 0.69 11.89 9.84
C TYR A 122 -0.03 12.63 10.97
N GLY A 123 -0.69 11.88 11.86
CA GLY A 123 -1.36 12.44 13.04
C GLY A 123 -2.67 13.17 12.76
N SER A 124 -3.10 13.30 11.51
CA SER A 124 -4.41 13.87 11.15
C SER A 124 -5.32 12.86 10.44
N GLN A 125 -4.75 11.95 9.64
CA GLN A 125 -5.50 11.01 8.84
C GLN A 125 -4.97 9.59 9.00
N GLY A 126 -5.77 8.61 8.60
CA GLY A 126 -5.47 7.20 8.74
C GLY A 126 -6.18 6.39 7.69
N GLN A 127 -6.10 5.07 7.78
CA GLN A 127 -6.69 4.16 6.80
C GLN A 127 -7.65 3.22 7.49
N TYR A 128 -8.82 3.02 6.88
CA TYR A 128 -9.71 1.94 7.28
C TYR A 128 -9.20 0.63 6.71
N LYS A 129 -8.90 -0.32 7.61
CA LYS A 129 -8.52 -1.68 7.23
C LYS A 129 -9.58 -2.67 7.69
N THR A 130 -9.82 -3.66 6.85
CA THR A 130 -10.78 -4.73 7.11
C THR A 130 -10.02 -6.01 7.40
N VAL A 131 -10.22 -6.59 8.57
CA VAL A 131 -9.65 -7.89 8.96
C VAL A 131 -10.79 -8.88 9.11
N THR A 132 -10.63 -10.03 8.47
CA THR A 132 -11.57 -11.16 8.55
C THR A 132 -10.90 -12.29 9.30
N GLY A 133 -11.56 -12.86 10.31
CA GLY A 133 -10.94 -13.91 11.11
C GLY A 133 -11.84 -14.44 12.21
N ILE A 134 -11.30 -15.38 13.00
CA ILE A 134 -12.01 -15.95 14.13
C ILE A 134 -11.85 -15.03 15.33
N CYS A 135 -12.97 -14.62 15.95
CA CYS A 135 -12.93 -13.89 17.21
C CYS A 135 -12.58 -14.85 18.35
N TRP A 136 -11.41 -14.65 18.96
CA TRP A 136 -10.93 -15.48 20.07
C TRP A 136 -11.31 -14.92 21.42
N ASN A 137 -11.33 -13.60 21.55
CA ASN A 137 -11.63 -12.93 22.80
C ASN A 137 -12.17 -11.52 22.53
N VAL A 138 -13.13 -11.11 23.34
CA VAL A 138 -13.57 -9.71 23.45
C VAL A 138 -13.44 -9.38 24.93
N ASP A 139 -12.68 -8.35 25.26
CA ASP A 139 -12.59 -7.84 26.63
C ASP A 139 -13.11 -6.41 26.64
N ALA A 140 -14.38 -6.25 27.01
CA ALA A 140 -15.06 -4.96 27.06
C ALA A 140 -14.80 -4.20 28.37
N GLU A 141 -14.38 -4.89 29.43
CA GLU A 141 -14.32 -4.32 30.79
C GLU A 141 -12.95 -3.74 31.12
N VAL A 142 -11.87 -4.51 30.89
CA VAL A 142 -10.54 -4.15 31.40
C VAL A 142 -9.70 -3.51 30.31
N THR A 143 -9.54 -4.19 29.18
CA THR A 143 -8.62 -3.74 28.13
C THR A 143 -9.30 -3.10 26.93
N ARG A 144 -10.64 -3.19 26.82
CA ARG A 144 -11.42 -2.68 25.68
C ARG A 144 -10.82 -3.10 24.34
N THR A 145 -10.47 -4.39 24.23
CA THR A 145 -9.85 -4.94 23.03
C THR A 145 -10.55 -6.19 22.53
N ILE A 146 -10.53 -6.38 21.22
CA ILE A 146 -10.95 -7.61 20.54
C ILE A 146 -9.73 -8.32 19.96
N LEU A 147 -9.68 -9.63 20.09
CA LEU A 147 -8.69 -10.50 19.48
C LEU A 147 -9.34 -11.23 18.31
N VAL A 148 -9.01 -10.81 17.09
CA VAL A 148 -9.44 -11.46 15.85
C VAL A 148 -8.23 -12.15 15.26
N ASP A 149 -8.26 -13.48 15.24
CA ASP A 149 -7.14 -14.32 14.88
C ASP A 149 -5.88 -14.00 15.73
N GLU A 150 -4.79 -13.52 15.14
CA GLU A 150 -3.59 -13.09 15.88
C GLU A 150 -3.57 -11.58 16.17
N MET A 151 -4.58 -10.85 15.71
CA MET A 151 -4.59 -9.39 15.73
C MET A 151 -5.44 -8.84 16.88
N ARG A 152 -4.80 -8.04 17.75
CA ARG A 152 -5.47 -7.34 18.85
C ARG A 152 -5.81 -5.92 18.43
N ILE A 153 -7.10 -5.61 18.39
CA ILE A 153 -7.65 -4.33 17.95
C ILE A 153 -8.33 -3.65 19.15
N ARG A 154 -8.15 -2.35 19.32
CA ARG A 154 -8.83 -1.57 20.35
C ARG A 154 -10.25 -1.24 19.91
N MET A 155 -11.21 -1.32 20.83
CA MET A 155 -12.62 -1.07 20.52
C MET A 155 -12.90 0.36 20.08
N GLU A 156 -12.11 1.33 20.56
CA GLU A 156 -12.19 2.75 20.17
C GLU A 156 -11.85 3.00 18.69
N ASP A 157 -11.02 2.14 18.11
CA ASP A 157 -10.59 2.25 16.72
C ASP A 157 -11.53 1.52 15.75
N ILE A 158 -12.54 0.78 16.26
CA ILE A 158 -13.43 -0.04 15.44
C ILE A 158 -14.61 0.77 14.93
N ARG A 159 -14.85 0.69 13.62
CA ARG A 159 -15.98 1.34 12.95
C ARG A 159 -17.19 0.42 12.82
N SER A 160 -16.97 -0.81 12.38
CA SER A 160 -18.05 -1.77 12.18
C SER A 160 -17.56 -3.20 12.38
N ILE A 161 -18.47 -4.05 12.85
CA ILE A 161 -18.24 -5.48 13.01
C ILE A 161 -19.37 -6.21 12.32
N GLU A 162 -19.03 -7.01 11.34
CA GLU A 162 -19.94 -7.88 10.64
C GLU A 162 -19.57 -9.34 10.95
N SER A 163 -20.53 -10.23 10.87
CA SER A 163 -20.32 -11.66 11.04
C SER A 163 -20.89 -12.39 9.85
N GLN A 164 -20.23 -13.46 9.43
CA GLN A 164 -20.74 -14.26 8.31
C GLN A 164 -22.02 -15.03 8.64
N GLY A 165 -22.41 -15.14 9.91
CA GLY A 165 -23.70 -15.68 10.34
C GLY A 165 -24.63 -14.62 10.92
N ASP A 166 -25.94 -14.91 10.97
CA ASP A 166 -26.98 -14.08 11.63
C ASP A 166 -26.87 -14.05 13.17
N ILE A 167 -25.66 -13.89 13.72
CA ILE A 167 -25.48 -13.77 15.18
C ILE A 167 -25.90 -12.40 15.70
N PHE A 168 -25.81 -11.36 14.86
CA PHE A 168 -26.21 -9.99 15.22
C PHE A 168 -27.69 -9.69 14.94
N ASN A 169 -28.33 -10.42 14.01
CA ASN A 169 -29.71 -10.18 13.60
C ASN A 169 -30.79 -10.81 14.49
N ARG A 170 -30.42 -11.51 15.58
CA ARG A 170 -31.38 -12.26 16.42
C ARG A 170 -32.38 -11.43 17.24
N HIS A 171 -32.54 -10.13 16.98
CA HIS A 171 -33.39 -9.26 17.81
C HIS A 171 -34.22 -8.22 17.04
N MET A 172 -34.68 -8.54 15.82
CA MET A 172 -35.58 -7.67 15.05
C MET A 172 -37.04 -8.19 14.89
N GLU A 173 -37.53 -9.11 15.74
CA GLU A 173 -38.92 -9.62 15.60
C GLU A 173 -39.90 -9.31 16.76
N ASP A 174 -39.48 -8.78 17.92
CA ASP A 174 -40.38 -8.65 19.08
C ASP A 174 -41.02 -7.25 19.31
N GLN A 175 -41.05 -6.36 18.31
CA GLN A 175 -41.70 -5.03 18.47
C GLN A 175 -42.73 -4.65 17.39
N SER A 176 -43.34 -5.62 16.68
CA SER A 176 -44.44 -5.32 15.74
C SER A 176 -45.80 -5.92 16.12
N ALA A 177 -45.93 -6.53 17.30
CA ALA A 177 -47.15 -7.22 17.71
C ALA A 177 -47.82 -6.63 18.96
N ASP A 178 -48.00 -5.30 19.04
CA ASP A 178 -48.99 -4.72 19.97
C ASP A 178 -49.39 -3.29 19.58
N TRP A 179 -50.25 -3.11 18.56
CA TRP A 179 -51.11 -1.93 18.41
C TRP A 179 -52.40 -2.26 17.65
N GLY A 180 -53.09 -3.31 18.10
CA GLY A 180 -54.36 -3.73 17.53
C GLY A 180 -55.51 -3.72 18.53
N VAL A 181 -55.90 -2.56 19.06
CA VAL A 181 -57.28 -2.23 19.48
C VAL A 181 -57.54 -0.74 19.31
#